data_AF-A0A419JK01-F1
#
_entry.id   AF-A0A419JK01-F1
#
_cell.length_a   1.000
_cell.length_b   1.000
_cell.length_c   1.000
_cell.angle_alpha   90.00
_cell.angle_beta   90.00
_cell.angle_gamma   90.00
#
_symmetry.space_group_name_H-M   'P 1'
#
loop_
_entity.id
_entity.type
_entity.pdbx_description
1 polymer ?
#
loop_
_entity_poly.entity_id
_entity_poly.type
_entity_poly.pdbx_seq_one_letter_code
_entity_poly.pdbx_strand_id
1 'polypeptide(L)'
;MLFFGSPLQRIESAYYRSRGDLKDELLELEERGIIAKIGIRNFLEADYFAWYLDDWNEDVVKDVTEIVKKLSDYDPATVELEPDRVKILFKQSYQNLVPKRVRHDIGEHFTPYWLAELVLKVVEYDGNLERRVLDPACDSGTFLVLAIKEAKSYAEEHFVTDKSELLRKIGGNVTGIDLNPLAVLASRANYVIALGDLIRYIPKRGVEIPVYLADSILVSRKVKFTGELEVYLTTSEGEFSVPQEVIDKNVLSNVLGVVESCVKGDYSEKEFEKLIEKDFAGLKRDSIASLVELYNKIKKLEKEGKSKIWTRLLKNSFAPLLMGKFDFVVKNPPWINWESLPEHYREETKKLWDYYRLLERTKGIGLGKVKRDMAMLFTARCIDRFLKKGGKFSFLILDFRR
;
A
#
# COMPACT_ATOMS: atom_id res chain seq x y z
N MET A 1 -14.98 7.24 21.31
CA MET A 1 -14.78 5.77 21.41
C MET A 1 -15.91 5.06 22.17
N LEU A 2 -17.03 5.73 22.52
CA LEU A 2 -18.04 5.20 23.45
C LEU A 2 -19.39 4.76 22.83
N PHE A 3 -19.59 4.85 21.50
CA PHE A 3 -20.89 4.53 20.88
C PHE A 3 -20.93 3.22 20.08
N PHE A 4 -19.78 2.61 19.83
CA PHE A 4 -19.66 1.29 19.22
C PHE A 4 -18.63 0.54 20.06
N GLY A 5 -19.02 -0.53 20.76
CA GLY A 5 -18.10 -1.32 21.60
C GLY A 5 -16.83 -1.71 20.85
N SER A 6 -15.77 -2.10 21.57
CA SER A 6 -14.51 -2.44 20.91
C SER A 6 -14.73 -3.59 19.90
N PRO A 7 -14.01 -3.61 18.77
CA PRO A 7 -14.14 -4.70 17.78
C PRO A 7 -13.95 -6.07 18.42
N LEU A 8 -13.03 -6.16 19.38
CA LEU A 8 -12.77 -7.37 20.16
C LEU A 8 -14.00 -7.78 20.99
N GLN A 9 -14.66 -6.83 21.67
CA GLN A 9 -15.89 -7.11 22.43
C GLN A 9 -17.02 -7.62 21.52
N ARG A 10 -17.15 -7.10 20.29
CA ARG A 10 -18.15 -7.59 19.33
C ARG A 10 -17.85 -9.03 18.91
N ILE A 11 -16.60 -9.32 18.56
CA ILE A 11 -16.15 -10.66 18.14
C ILE A 11 -16.31 -11.66 19.30
N GLU A 12 -15.92 -11.27 20.51
CA GLU A 12 -16.08 -12.08 21.72
C GLU A 12 -17.57 -12.35 22.02
N SER A 13 -18.43 -11.33 21.93
CA SER A 13 -19.88 -11.49 22.10
C SER A 13 -20.51 -12.36 21.00
N ALA A 14 -19.98 -12.29 19.77
CA ALA A 14 -20.43 -13.13 18.66
C ALA A 14 -20.05 -14.61 18.89
N TYR A 15 -18.85 -14.86 19.40
CA TYR A 15 -18.40 -16.19 19.79
C TYR A 15 -19.33 -16.87 20.80
N TYR A 16 -19.79 -16.16 21.83
CA TYR A 16 -20.69 -16.72 22.84
C TYR A 16 -22.13 -16.97 22.34
N ARG A 17 -22.52 -16.37 21.21
CA ARG A 17 -23.85 -16.55 20.60
C ARG A 17 -23.90 -17.78 19.71
N SER A 18 -23.06 -17.84 18.67
CA SER A 18 -23.02 -18.98 17.76
C SER A 18 -21.76 -18.98 16.88
N ARG A 19 -21.43 -20.14 16.28
CA ARG A 19 -20.37 -20.24 15.26
C ARG A 19 -20.68 -19.42 14.01
N GLY A 20 -21.95 -19.29 13.65
CA GLY A 20 -22.41 -18.49 12.51
C GLY A 20 -22.22 -17.00 12.77
N ASP A 21 -22.64 -16.53 13.96
CA ASP A 21 -22.48 -15.14 14.39
C ASP A 21 -21.00 -14.72 14.41
N LEU A 22 -20.11 -15.60 14.88
CA LEU A 22 -18.66 -15.33 14.84
C LEU A 22 -18.14 -15.19 13.41
N LYS A 23 -18.57 -16.08 12.51
CA LYS A 23 -18.19 -16.02 11.09
C LYS A 23 -18.68 -14.71 10.47
N ASP A 24 -19.93 -14.34 10.72
CA ASP A 24 -20.55 -13.13 10.17
C ASP A 24 -19.86 -11.86 10.67
N GLU A 25 -19.49 -11.82 11.96
CA GLU A 25 -18.77 -10.67 12.53
C GLU A 25 -17.34 -10.54 11.98
N LEU A 26 -16.64 -11.67 11.74
CA LEU A 26 -15.32 -11.68 11.10
C LEU A 26 -15.40 -11.33 9.61
N LEU A 27 -16.43 -11.79 8.92
CA LEU A 27 -16.71 -11.39 7.54
C LEU A 27 -17.04 -9.90 7.44
N GLU A 28 -17.84 -9.38 8.37
CA GLU A 28 -18.09 -7.93 8.48
C GLU A 28 -16.77 -7.20 8.70
N LEU A 29 -15.91 -7.66 9.63
CA LEU A 29 -14.61 -7.06 9.92
C LEU A 29 -13.76 -6.94 8.65
N GLU A 30 -13.60 -8.04 7.93
CA GLU A 30 -12.77 -8.11 6.73
C GLU A 30 -13.33 -7.21 5.61
N GLU A 31 -14.62 -7.31 5.27
CA GLU A 31 -15.17 -6.67 4.06
C GLU A 31 -15.25 -5.13 4.12
N ARG A 32 -15.30 -4.54 5.32
CA ARG A 32 -15.24 -3.08 5.60
C ARG A 32 -15.44 -2.71 7.08
N GLY A 33 -15.78 -3.66 7.96
CA GLY A 33 -16.47 -3.54 9.25
C GLY A 33 -16.42 -2.23 10.03
N ILE A 34 -15.96 -2.27 11.29
CA ILE A 34 -16.01 -1.09 12.17
C ILE A 34 -15.07 0.03 11.71
N ILE A 35 -14.07 -0.30 10.90
CA ILE A 35 -13.03 0.63 10.45
C ILE A 35 -13.58 1.54 9.34
N ALA A 36 -14.44 1.03 8.45
CA ALA A 36 -15.20 1.90 7.54
C ALA A 36 -16.25 2.73 8.28
N LYS A 37 -16.79 2.26 9.43
CA LYS A 37 -17.67 3.09 10.29
C LYS A 37 -16.92 4.29 10.89
N ILE A 38 -15.62 4.14 11.17
CA ILE A 38 -14.72 5.24 11.57
C ILE A 38 -14.36 6.13 10.35
N GLY A 39 -14.71 5.70 9.14
CA GLY A 39 -14.51 6.43 7.89
C GLY A 39 -13.19 6.10 7.20
N ILE A 40 -12.44 5.08 7.65
CA ILE A 40 -11.22 4.63 6.95
C ILE A 40 -11.59 3.51 5.99
N ARG A 41 -11.43 3.74 4.68
CA ARG A 41 -12.01 2.87 3.64
C ARG A 41 -11.11 1.72 3.17
N ASN A 42 -9.79 1.84 3.35
CA ASN A 42 -8.80 0.90 2.84
C ASN A 42 -7.90 0.33 3.94
N PHE A 43 -8.41 0.13 5.16
CA PHE A 43 -7.59 -0.41 6.24
C PHE A 43 -7.35 -1.91 6.05
N LEU A 44 -8.43 -2.71 6.14
CA LEU A 44 -8.42 -4.13 5.82
C LEU A 44 -8.76 -4.30 4.34
N GLU A 45 -7.92 -5.05 3.64
CA GLU A 45 -8.23 -5.56 2.31
C GLU A 45 -8.55 -7.05 2.49
N ALA A 46 -9.79 -7.32 2.94
CA ALA A 46 -10.38 -8.65 3.23
C ALA A 46 -9.70 -9.80 2.47
N ASP A 47 -9.79 -9.61 1.18
CA ASP A 47 -9.23 -10.26 0.03
C ASP A 47 -7.86 -10.96 0.15
N TYR A 48 -6.89 -10.50 0.96
CA TYR A 48 -5.59 -11.18 1.10
C TYR A 48 -5.53 -12.19 2.24
N PHE A 49 -6.27 -11.95 3.32
CA PHE A 49 -6.10 -12.68 4.59
C PHE A 49 -7.39 -13.35 5.08
N ALA A 50 -8.52 -13.16 4.38
CA ALA A 50 -9.83 -13.73 4.72
C ALA A 50 -10.03 -15.20 4.32
N TRP A 51 -8.99 -15.91 3.83
CA TRP A 51 -9.10 -17.30 3.36
C TRP A 51 -9.69 -18.26 4.40
N TYR A 52 -9.50 -17.98 5.69
CA TYR A 52 -10.01 -18.79 6.78
C TYR A 52 -11.56 -18.76 6.87
N LEU A 53 -12.20 -17.73 6.29
CA LEU A 53 -13.66 -17.64 6.21
C LEU A 53 -14.23 -18.54 5.11
N ASP A 54 -13.44 -18.82 4.07
CA ASP A 54 -13.81 -19.74 2.99
C ASP A 54 -13.69 -21.20 3.46
N ASP A 55 -12.66 -21.52 4.24
CA ASP A 55 -12.44 -22.84 4.86
C ASP A 55 -12.88 -22.88 6.34
N TRP A 56 -14.13 -22.44 6.60
CA TRP A 56 -14.64 -22.32 7.97
C TRP A 56 -15.02 -23.67 8.57
N ASN A 57 -14.10 -24.27 9.32
CA ASN A 57 -14.25 -25.58 9.99
C ASN A 57 -14.02 -25.50 11.52
N GLU A 58 -14.19 -26.62 12.23
CA GLU A 58 -14.11 -26.64 13.70
C GLU A 58 -12.74 -26.24 14.25
N ASP A 59 -11.66 -26.63 13.57
CA ASP A 59 -10.29 -26.30 13.96
C ASP A 59 -10.03 -24.80 13.80
N VAL A 60 -10.44 -24.22 12.67
CA VAL A 60 -10.35 -22.77 12.42
C VAL A 60 -11.14 -21.99 13.47
N VAL A 61 -12.37 -22.42 13.77
CA VAL A 61 -13.20 -21.78 14.81
C VAL A 61 -12.49 -21.78 16.16
N LYS A 62 -11.90 -22.92 16.54
CA LYS A 62 -11.17 -23.08 17.80
C LYS A 62 -9.95 -22.17 17.87
N ASP A 63 -9.13 -22.15 16.82
CA ASP A 63 -7.90 -21.35 16.79
C ASP A 63 -8.19 -19.86 16.80
N VAL A 64 -9.15 -19.40 15.98
CA VAL A 64 -9.59 -18.00 15.97
C VAL A 64 -10.15 -17.60 17.33
N THR A 65 -10.94 -18.47 17.96
CA THR A 65 -11.47 -18.22 19.30
C THR A 65 -10.34 -18.05 20.33
N GLU A 66 -9.31 -18.90 20.27
CA GLU A 66 -8.18 -18.81 21.21
C GLU A 66 -7.41 -17.50 21.03
N ILE A 67 -7.22 -17.06 19.79
CA ILE A 67 -6.62 -15.76 19.47
C ILE A 67 -7.48 -14.62 20.04
N VAL A 68 -8.79 -14.63 19.81
CA VAL A 68 -9.70 -13.58 20.31
C VAL A 68 -9.67 -13.51 21.83
N LYS A 69 -9.74 -14.65 22.54
CA LYS A 69 -9.66 -14.70 24.00
C LYS A 69 -8.36 -14.09 24.52
N LYS A 70 -7.22 -14.50 23.95
CA LYS A 70 -5.92 -13.94 24.31
C LYS A 70 -5.85 -12.44 24.04
N LEU A 71 -6.46 -11.95 22.97
CA LEU A 71 -6.48 -10.53 22.63
C LEU A 71 -7.42 -9.71 23.53
N SER A 72 -8.54 -10.29 23.98
CA SER A 72 -9.48 -9.66 24.92
C SER A 72 -8.87 -9.39 26.29
N ASP A 73 -7.84 -10.14 26.70
CA ASP A 73 -7.11 -9.91 27.95
C ASP A 73 -6.27 -8.62 27.92
N TYR A 74 -6.02 -8.02 26.76
CA TYR A 74 -5.24 -6.79 26.64
C TYR A 74 -6.12 -5.55 26.75
N ASP A 75 -5.69 -4.58 27.58
CA ASP A 75 -6.36 -3.29 27.71
C ASP A 75 -6.09 -2.38 26.49
N PRO A 76 -7.13 -2.00 25.70
CA PRO A 76 -6.98 -1.09 24.58
C PRO A 76 -6.45 0.30 24.97
N ALA A 77 -6.62 0.74 26.23
CA ALA A 77 -6.12 2.02 26.72
C ALA A 77 -4.59 2.14 26.64
N THR A 78 -3.87 1.00 26.57
CA THR A 78 -2.41 0.97 26.37
C THR A 78 -1.97 1.69 25.10
N VAL A 79 -2.81 1.71 24.05
CA VAL A 79 -2.52 2.43 22.79
C VAL A 79 -2.51 3.93 22.99
N GLU A 80 -3.39 4.47 23.82
CA GLU A 80 -3.45 5.90 24.14
C GLU A 80 -2.34 6.31 25.11
N LEU A 81 -2.03 5.45 26.09
CA LEU A 81 -1.04 5.74 27.14
C LEU A 81 0.41 5.59 26.65
N GLU A 82 0.70 4.58 25.82
CA GLU A 82 2.06 4.27 25.36
C GLU A 82 2.14 4.03 23.84
N PRO A 83 1.81 5.05 23.01
CA PRO A 83 1.75 4.89 21.55
C PRO A 83 3.09 4.47 20.94
N ASP A 84 4.22 4.87 21.54
CA ASP A 84 5.55 4.47 21.08
C ASP A 84 5.86 2.98 21.31
N ARG A 85 5.32 2.38 22.38
CA ARG A 85 5.42 0.93 22.58
C ARG A 85 4.51 0.18 21.61
N VAL A 86 3.30 0.68 21.36
CA VAL A 86 2.36 0.04 20.43
C VAL A 86 2.88 0.02 19.00
N LYS A 87 3.56 1.07 18.54
CA LYS A 87 4.17 1.07 17.20
C LYS A 87 5.24 -0.03 17.03
N ILE A 88 5.92 -0.39 18.12
CA ILE A 88 6.93 -1.46 18.12
C ILE A 88 6.25 -2.83 18.02
N LEU A 89 5.02 -2.99 18.52
CA LEU A 89 4.29 -4.26 18.50
C LEU A 89 4.12 -4.78 17.07
N PHE A 90 3.65 -3.98 16.12
CA PHE A 90 3.42 -4.46 14.75
C PHE A 90 4.71 -4.94 14.07
N LYS A 91 5.82 -4.23 14.30
CA LYS A 91 7.15 -4.65 13.84
C LYS A 91 7.55 -5.99 14.46
N GLN A 92 7.38 -6.15 15.77
CA GLN A 92 7.73 -7.39 16.47
C GLN A 92 6.84 -8.55 16.03
N SER A 93 5.53 -8.33 15.90
CA SER A 93 4.56 -9.32 15.41
C SER A 93 4.94 -9.79 14.01
N TYR A 94 5.25 -8.88 13.09
CA TYR A 94 5.72 -9.24 11.76
C TYR A 94 7.03 -10.03 11.80
N GLN A 95 8.01 -9.61 12.60
CA GLN A 95 9.29 -10.32 12.74
C GLN A 95 9.19 -11.71 13.37
N ASN A 96 8.16 -11.94 14.19
CA ASN A 96 7.84 -13.24 14.77
C ASN A 96 7.13 -14.16 13.78
N LEU A 97 6.29 -13.60 12.90
CA LEU A 97 5.61 -14.34 11.84
C LEU A 97 6.55 -14.70 10.68
N VAL A 98 7.42 -13.77 10.27
CA VAL A 98 8.34 -13.95 9.14
C VAL A 98 9.77 -14.16 9.65
N PRO A 99 10.33 -15.38 9.54
CA PRO A 99 11.67 -15.69 10.04
C PRO A 99 12.74 -14.78 9.45
N LYS A 100 13.80 -14.50 10.24
CA LYS A 100 14.91 -13.62 9.83
C LYS A 100 15.54 -14.02 8.49
N ARG A 101 15.64 -15.32 8.21
CA ARG A 101 16.18 -15.85 6.95
C ARG A 101 15.32 -15.44 5.76
N VAL A 102 14.00 -15.61 5.86
CA VAL A 102 13.05 -15.20 4.80
C VAL A 102 13.13 -13.70 4.58
N ARG A 103 13.15 -12.89 5.65
CA ARG A 103 13.30 -11.43 5.56
C ARG A 103 14.61 -11.01 4.90
N HIS A 104 15.72 -11.68 5.21
CA HIS A 104 17.00 -11.43 4.56
C HIS A 104 16.97 -11.80 3.07
N ASP A 105 16.35 -12.93 2.70
CA ASP A 105 16.29 -13.39 1.31
C ASP A 105 15.43 -12.47 0.42
N ILE A 106 14.48 -11.74 1.01
CA ILE A 106 13.69 -10.68 0.34
C ILE A 106 14.26 -9.26 0.58
N GLY A 107 15.44 -9.13 1.19
CA GLY A 107 16.15 -7.87 1.40
C GLY A 107 15.51 -6.90 2.39
N GLU A 108 14.70 -7.40 3.31
CA GLU A 108 13.94 -6.60 4.26
C GLU A 108 14.76 -6.30 5.52
N HIS A 109 15.08 -5.02 5.70
CA HIS A 109 15.85 -4.52 6.85
C HIS A 109 15.14 -3.37 7.54
N PHE A 110 14.63 -3.64 8.75
CA PHE A 110 13.95 -2.65 9.56
C PHE A 110 14.86 -1.49 9.95
N THR A 111 14.38 -0.27 9.73
CA THR A 111 15.07 0.95 10.12
C THR A 111 14.75 1.28 11.59
N PRO A 112 15.76 1.42 12.48
CA PRO A 112 15.55 1.95 13.82
C PRO A 112 15.05 3.41 13.79
N TYR A 113 14.23 3.80 14.76
CA TYR A 113 13.64 5.15 14.81
C TYR A 113 14.68 6.27 14.75
N TRP A 114 15.72 6.21 15.58
CA TRP A 114 16.78 7.23 15.60
C TRP A 114 17.46 7.43 14.24
N LEU A 115 17.59 6.36 13.46
CA LEU A 115 18.23 6.41 12.14
C LEU A 115 17.26 6.99 11.10
N ALA A 116 15.98 6.65 11.18
CA ALA A 116 14.95 7.25 10.34
C ALA A 116 14.78 8.75 10.62
N GLU A 117 14.87 9.18 11.89
CA GLU A 117 14.89 10.60 12.28
C GLU A 117 16.10 11.31 11.67
N LEU A 118 17.29 10.70 11.71
CA LEU A 118 18.48 11.27 11.08
C LEU A 118 18.29 11.45 9.56
N VAL A 119 17.72 10.47 8.88
CA VAL A 119 17.45 10.53 7.43
C VAL A 119 16.49 11.67 7.09
N LEU A 120 15.42 11.87 7.86
CA LEU A 120 14.50 12.99 7.69
C LEU A 120 15.19 14.35 7.94
N LYS A 121 16.06 14.42 8.94
CA LYS A 121 16.86 15.63 9.22
C LYS A 121 17.85 15.95 8.10
N VAL A 122 18.47 14.95 7.47
CA VAL A 122 19.40 15.14 6.35
C VAL A 122 18.71 15.77 5.14
N VAL A 123 17.46 15.41 4.88
CA VAL A 123 16.66 16.08 3.83
C VAL A 123 16.02 17.39 4.29
N GLU A 124 16.27 17.81 5.54
CA GLU A 124 15.66 19.00 6.15
C GLU A 124 14.12 18.97 6.06
N TYR A 125 13.53 17.79 6.31
CA TYR A 125 12.09 17.71 6.48
C TYR A 125 11.71 18.29 7.85
N ASP A 126 10.89 19.34 7.83
CA ASP A 126 10.47 20.15 8.96
C ASP A 126 8.99 19.96 9.33
N GLY A 127 8.30 18.99 8.69
CA GLY A 127 6.87 18.79 8.89
C GLY A 127 5.97 19.74 8.10
N ASN A 128 6.51 20.60 7.23
CA ASN A 128 5.72 21.57 6.48
C ASN A 128 4.57 20.89 5.70
N LEU A 129 3.34 21.31 6.02
CA LEU A 129 2.10 20.73 5.51
C LEU A 129 1.84 21.00 4.02
N GLU A 130 2.69 21.72 3.30
CA GLU A 130 2.63 21.90 1.85
C GLU A 130 3.66 21.06 1.08
N ARG A 131 4.57 20.39 1.80
CA ARG A 131 5.62 19.56 1.20
C ARG A 131 5.29 18.08 1.31
N ARG A 132 5.52 17.35 0.23
CA ARG A 132 5.20 15.93 0.09
C ARG A 132 6.41 15.06 0.38
N VAL A 133 6.25 14.04 1.21
CA VAL A 133 7.24 13.02 1.54
C VAL A 133 6.74 11.63 1.13
N LEU A 134 7.63 10.88 0.49
CA LEU A 134 7.41 9.50 0.08
C LEU A 134 8.42 8.57 0.76
N ASP A 135 7.90 7.48 1.33
CA ASP A 135 8.66 6.26 1.60
C ASP A 135 8.28 5.17 0.56
N PRO A 136 9.15 4.89 -0.43
CA PRO A 136 8.84 4.00 -1.56
C PRO A 136 8.95 2.49 -1.25
N ALA A 137 9.25 2.08 -0.02
CA ALA A 137 9.21 0.66 0.40
C ALA A 137 8.94 0.58 1.91
N CYS A 138 7.84 1.18 2.38
CA CYS A 138 7.69 1.71 3.72
C CYS A 138 7.78 0.74 4.89
N ASP A 139 7.81 -0.57 4.64
CA ASP A 139 7.83 -1.59 5.69
C ASP A 139 6.66 -1.32 6.66
N SER A 140 6.82 -1.48 7.96
CA SER A 140 5.85 -1.13 9.00
C SER A 140 5.58 0.37 9.15
N GLY A 141 6.12 1.24 8.29
CA GLY A 141 5.79 2.67 8.23
C GLY A 141 6.60 3.59 9.15
N THR A 142 7.81 3.21 9.58
CA THR A 142 8.64 4.02 10.50
C THR A 142 8.83 5.46 10.03
N PHE A 143 9.18 5.67 8.76
CA PHE A 143 9.35 7.01 8.19
C PHE A 143 8.03 7.78 8.15
N LEU A 144 6.91 7.11 7.84
CA LEU A 144 5.59 7.75 7.78
C LEU A 144 5.15 8.24 9.16
N VAL A 145 5.35 7.42 10.19
CA VAL A 145 5.03 7.78 11.58
C VAL A 145 5.83 9.01 12.02
N LEU A 146 7.13 9.03 11.74
CA LEU A 146 7.98 10.18 12.06
C LEU A 146 7.56 11.42 11.25
N ALA A 147 7.25 11.25 9.97
CA ALA A 147 6.80 12.36 9.14
C ALA A 147 5.47 12.97 9.61
N ILE A 148 4.53 12.14 10.07
CA ILE A 148 3.26 12.57 10.68
C ILE A 148 3.51 13.30 12.00
N LYS A 149 4.44 12.79 12.84
CA LYS A 149 4.81 13.43 14.10
C LYS A 149 5.34 14.84 13.86
N GLU A 150 6.32 15.00 12.95
CA GLU A 150 6.86 16.31 12.58
C GLU A 150 5.78 17.22 11.98
N ALA A 151 4.87 16.69 11.16
CA ALA A 151 3.75 17.47 10.61
C ALA A 151 2.77 17.98 11.69
N LYS A 152 2.52 17.18 12.74
CA LYS A 152 1.72 17.62 13.89
C LYS A 152 2.45 18.71 14.70
N SER A 153 3.77 18.55 14.92
CA SER A 153 4.58 19.58 15.59
C SER A 153 4.62 20.89 14.81
N TYR A 154 4.84 20.83 13.48
CA TYR A 154 4.76 21.99 12.59
C TYR A 154 3.39 22.67 12.69
N ALA A 155 2.30 21.90 12.70
CA ALA A 155 0.95 22.44 12.82
C ALA A 155 0.73 23.18 14.15
N GLU A 156 1.28 22.68 15.25
CA GLU A 156 1.24 23.34 16.56
C GLU A 156 2.06 24.63 16.59
N GLU A 157 3.30 24.61 16.08
CA GLU A 157 4.19 25.76 16.01
C GLU A 157 3.64 26.89 15.11
N HIS A 158 2.93 26.52 14.04
CA HIS A 158 2.31 27.45 13.09
C HIS A 158 0.82 27.74 13.37
N PHE A 159 0.31 27.34 14.54
CA PHE A 159 -1.07 27.61 14.98
C PHE A 159 -2.16 27.16 14.00
N VAL A 160 -1.97 26.01 13.34
CA VAL A 160 -3.01 25.39 12.49
C VAL A 160 -4.09 24.78 13.38
N THR A 161 -5.23 25.47 13.48
CA THR A 161 -6.33 25.11 14.39
C THR A 161 -7.34 24.14 13.77
N ASP A 162 -7.52 24.15 12.46
CA ASP A 162 -8.45 23.23 11.77
C ASP A 162 -7.85 21.82 11.68
N LYS A 163 -8.30 20.94 12.59
CA LYS A 163 -7.90 19.53 12.64
C LYS A 163 -8.34 18.72 11.42
N SER A 164 -9.44 19.11 10.77
CA SER A 164 -9.91 18.46 9.53
C SER A 164 -9.00 18.81 8.35
N GLU A 165 -8.54 20.06 8.29
CA GLU A 165 -7.52 20.48 7.34
C GLU A 165 -6.18 19.81 7.60
N LEU A 166 -5.73 19.76 8.85
CA LEU A 166 -4.48 19.07 9.22
C LEU A 166 -4.51 17.59 8.79
N LEU A 167 -5.59 16.87 9.09
CA LEU A 167 -5.78 15.49 8.65
C LEU A 167 -5.70 15.36 7.13
N ARG A 168 -6.36 16.27 6.39
CA ARG A 168 -6.34 16.29 4.91
C ARG A 168 -4.93 16.53 4.37
N LYS A 169 -4.17 17.48 4.94
CA LYS A 169 -2.81 17.78 4.51
C LYS A 169 -1.86 16.63 4.81
N ILE A 170 -1.93 16.03 6.00
CA ILE A 170 -1.17 14.83 6.33
C ILE A 170 -1.46 13.70 5.33
N GLY A 171 -2.75 13.39 5.10
CA GLY A 171 -3.16 12.34 4.16
C GLY A 171 -2.80 12.59 2.70
N GLY A 172 -2.62 13.85 2.28
CA GLY A 172 -2.18 14.19 0.93
C GLY A 172 -0.66 14.20 0.73
N ASN A 173 0.10 14.38 1.82
CA ASN A 173 1.50 14.72 1.75
C ASN A 173 2.45 13.68 2.37
N VAL A 174 1.96 12.77 3.21
CA VAL A 174 2.76 11.65 3.72
C VAL A 174 2.30 10.37 3.02
N THR A 175 3.16 9.75 2.23
CA THR A 175 2.77 8.59 1.40
C THR A 175 3.75 7.43 1.53
N GLY A 176 3.23 6.20 1.56
CA GLY A 176 4.01 4.97 1.58
C GLY A 176 3.66 4.04 0.43
N ILE A 177 4.65 3.29 -0.06
CA ILE A 177 4.46 2.17 -0.98
C ILE A 177 5.20 0.99 -0.40
N ASP A 178 4.65 -0.22 -0.47
CA ASP A 178 5.40 -1.45 -0.17
C ASP A 178 4.91 -2.60 -1.06
N LEU A 179 5.76 -3.61 -1.26
CA LEU A 179 5.44 -4.82 -2.03
C LEU A 179 4.80 -5.91 -1.16
N ASN A 180 4.95 -5.84 0.15
CA ASN A 180 4.48 -6.85 1.08
C ASN A 180 3.11 -6.46 1.69
N PRO A 181 2.06 -7.26 1.50
CA PRO A 181 0.72 -6.94 2.02
C PRO A 181 0.68 -6.84 3.55
N LEU A 182 1.47 -7.62 4.28
CA LEU A 182 1.56 -7.52 5.74
C LEU A 182 2.24 -6.22 6.19
N ALA A 183 3.28 -5.79 5.47
CA ALA A 183 3.96 -4.52 5.75
C ALA A 183 3.02 -3.33 5.49
N VAL A 184 2.27 -3.36 4.39
CA VAL A 184 1.24 -2.35 4.09
C VAL A 184 0.19 -2.29 5.20
N LEU A 185 -0.31 -3.43 5.67
CA LEU A 185 -1.29 -3.49 6.75
C LEU A 185 -0.70 -2.92 8.06
N ALA A 186 0.52 -3.31 8.43
CA ALA A 186 1.21 -2.79 9.61
C ALA A 186 1.47 -1.27 9.51
N SER A 187 1.88 -0.80 8.34
CA SER A 187 2.09 0.60 8.03
C SER A 187 0.80 1.41 8.13
N ARG A 188 -0.34 0.90 7.64
CA ARG A 188 -1.66 1.52 7.82
C ARG A 188 -2.07 1.58 9.29
N ALA A 189 -1.87 0.51 10.05
CA ALA A 189 -2.11 0.50 11.50
C ALA A 189 -1.30 1.59 12.22
N ASN A 190 0.01 1.64 11.95
CA ASN A 190 0.90 2.64 12.52
C ASN A 190 0.58 4.06 12.07
N TYR A 191 0.12 4.25 10.84
CA TYR A 191 -0.35 5.54 10.32
C TYR A 191 -1.57 6.02 11.12
N VAL A 192 -2.57 5.15 11.33
CA VAL A 192 -3.78 5.48 12.10
C VAL A 192 -3.44 5.80 13.55
N ILE A 193 -2.52 5.06 14.18
CA ILE A 193 -2.03 5.36 15.53
C ILE A 193 -1.32 6.71 15.56
N ALA A 194 -0.50 7.01 14.55
CA ALA A 194 0.21 8.29 14.45
C ALA A 194 -0.74 9.49 14.26
N LEU A 195 -1.87 9.30 13.56
CA LEU A 195 -2.92 10.31 13.48
C LEU A 195 -3.50 10.62 14.87
N GLY A 196 -3.71 9.60 15.70
CA GLY A 196 -4.19 9.74 17.07
C GLY A 196 -5.57 10.39 17.13
N ASP A 197 -5.70 11.52 17.82
CA ASP A 197 -6.94 12.28 17.99
C ASP A 197 -7.54 12.80 16.67
N LEU A 198 -6.72 12.96 15.62
CA LEU A 198 -7.15 13.42 14.30
C LEU A 198 -8.19 12.49 13.63
N ILE A 199 -8.25 11.21 14.01
CA ILE A 199 -9.23 10.26 13.48
C ILE A 199 -10.67 10.72 13.74
N ARG A 200 -10.91 11.54 14.77
CA ARG A 200 -12.24 12.08 15.11
C ARG A 200 -12.75 13.10 14.10
N TYR A 201 -11.86 13.63 13.25
CA TYR A 201 -12.14 14.63 12.23
C TYR A 201 -12.19 14.04 10.82
N ILE A 202 -12.20 12.70 10.70
CA ILE A 202 -12.42 12.03 9.42
C ILE A 202 -13.80 12.45 8.87
N PRO A 203 -13.87 12.98 7.64
CA PRO A 203 -15.13 13.43 7.06
C PRO A 203 -16.07 12.24 6.86
N LYS A 204 -17.39 12.48 6.85
CA LYS A 204 -18.41 11.43 6.63
C LYS A 204 -18.21 10.62 5.36
N ARG A 205 -17.66 11.24 4.30
CA ARG A 205 -17.30 10.51 3.08
C ARG A 205 -16.27 9.43 3.39
N GLY A 206 -15.36 9.65 4.32
CA GLY A 206 -14.24 8.78 4.66
C GLY A 206 -12.93 9.21 4.00
N VAL A 207 -11.86 8.56 4.40
CA VAL A 207 -10.49 8.75 3.93
C VAL A 207 -9.85 7.42 3.57
N GLU A 208 -8.88 7.49 2.67
CA GLU A 208 -7.96 6.38 2.40
C GLU A 208 -6.62 6.71 3.04
N ILE A 209 -6.03 5.73 3.71
CA ILE A 209 -4.66 5.83 4.22
C ILE A 209 -3.73 5.72 3.01
N PRO A 210 -2.83 6.70 2.78
CA PRO A 210 -1.99 6.79 1.59
C PRO A 210 -0.80 5.82 1.65
N VAL A 211 -1.09 4.53 1.88
CA VAL A 211 -0.13 3.43 1.90
C VAL A 211 -0.61 2.36 0.93
N TYR A 212 0.20 2.07 -0.09
CA TYR A 212 -0.22 1.31 -1.26
C TYR A 212 0.62 0.05 -1.46
N LEU A 213 -0.05 -1.06 -1.78
CA LEU A 213 0.58 -2.32 -2.15
C LEU A 213 0.98 -2.28 -3.63
N ALA A 214 2.26 -2.00 -3.91
CA ALA A 214 2.75 -1.85 -5.28
C ALA A 214 4.27 -1.98 -5.40
N ASP A 215 4.74 -2.22 -6.63
CA ASP A 215 6.16 -2.16 -6.96
C ASP A 215 6.58 -0.71 -7.28
N SER A 216 7.50 -0.17 -6.48
CA SER A 216 8.09 1.16 -6.72
C SER A 216 9.01 1.23 -7.94
N ILE A 217 9.63 0.11 -8.30
CA ILE A 217 10.56 -0.02 -9.42
C ILE A 217 9.81 -0.28 -10.72
N LEU A 218 9.08 -1.40 -10.76
CA LEU A 218 8.51 -1.95 -11.98
C LEU A 218 7.05 -1.56 -12.13
N VAL A 219 6.71 -1.02 -13.30
CA VAL A 219 5.34 -1.01 -13.79
C VAL A 219 5.39 -1.45 -15.24
N SER A 220 4.76 -2.58 -15.51
CA SER A 220 4.80 -3.20 -16.82
C SER A 220 3.93 -2.45 -17.82
N ARG A 221 4.47 -2.28 -19.02
CA ARG A 221 3.82 -1.57 -20.13
C ARG A 221 3.94 -2.38 -21.40
N LYS A 222 2.88 -2.41 -22.21
CA LYS A 222 2.86 -3.04 -23.53
C LYS A 222 2.17 -2.12 -24.54
N VAL A 223 2.52 -2.28 -25.81
CA VAL A 223 1.89 -1.57 -26.93
C VAL A 223 0.96 -2.54 -27.65
N LYS A 224 -0.33 -2.20 -27.79
CA LYS A 224 -1.29 -2.96 -28.59
C LYS A 224 -0.94 -2.85 -30.08
N PHE A 225 -1.45 -3.77 -30.90
CA PHE A 225 -1.33 -3.70 -32.36
C PHE A 225 -1.90 -2.40 -32.95
N THR A 226 -2.84 -1.77 -32.25
CA THR A 226 -3.41 -0.46 -32.59
C THR A 226 -2.45 0.71 -32.34
N GLY A 227 -1.29 0.47 -31.71
CA GLY A 227 -0.31 1.48 -31.30
C GLY A 227 -0.61 2.12 -29.94
N GLU A 228 -1.73 1.78 -29.29
CA GLU A 228 -2.06 2.27 -27.96
C GLU A 228 -1.21 1.60 -26.87
N LEU A 229 -0.80 2.39 -25.87
CA LEU A 229 -0.03 1.90 -24.73
C LEU A 229 -0.98 1.44 -23.61
N GLU A 230 -0.69 0.30 -23.01
CA GLU A 230 -1.37 -0.23 -21.83
C GLU A 230 -0.39 -0.45 -20.70
N VAL A 231 -0.85 -0.19 -19.47
CA VAL A 231 -0.20 -0.69 -18.25
C VAL A 231 -0.84 -2.01 -17.88
N TYR A 232 -0.06 -2.95 -17.36
CA TYR A 232 -0.59 -4.26 -17.01
C TYR A 232 0.01 -4.83 -15.73
N LEU A 233 -0.75 -5.74 -15.13
CA LEU A 233 -0.39 -6.53 -13.97
C LEU A 233 -0.59 -8.02 -14.30
N THR A 234 0.45 -8.82 -14.10
CA THR A 234 0.39 -10.29 -14.25
C THR A 234 0.06 -10.92 -12.91
N THR A 235 -0.97 -11.78 -12.87
CA THR A 235 -1.31 -12.58 -11.69
C THR A 235 -1.44 -14.06 -12.06
N SER A 236 -1.71 -14.92 -11.08
CA SER A 236 -2.06 -16.32 -11.32
C SER A 236 -3.31 -16.50 -12.20
N GLU A 237 -4.21 -15.50 -12.20
CA GLU A 237 -5.41 -15.45 -13.05
C GLU A 237 -5.16 -14.72 -14.39
N GLY A 238 -3.89 -14.63 -14.79
CA GLY A 238 -3.43 -14.04 -16.04
C GLY A 238 -3.27 -12.52 -15.97
N GLU A 239 -3.18 -11.89 -17.14
CA GLU A 239 -2.84 -10.47 -17.25
C GLU A 239 -4.07 -9.56 -17.16
N PHE A 240 -3.98 -8.51 -16.35
CA PHE A 240 -4.97 -7.44 -16.24
C PHE A 240 -4.36 -6.16 -16.81
N SER A 241 -4.96 -5.63 -17.87
CA SER A 241 -4.44 -4.46 -18.58
C SER A 241 -5.41 -3.29 -18.42
N VAL A 242 -4.87 -2.08 -18.33
CA VAL A 242 -5.61 -0.82 -18.35
C VAL A 242 -4.96 0.12 -19.36
N PRO A 243 -5.73 0.86 -20.17
CA PRO A 243 -5.17 1.85 -21.09
C PRO A 243 -4.32 2.90 -20.37
N GLN A 244 -3.18 3.27 -20.96
CA GLN A 244 -2.36 4.38 -20.44
C GLN A 244 -3.17 5.68 -20.38
N GLU A 245 -4.12 5.88 -21.30
CA GLU A 245 -5.03 7.04 -21.31
C GLU A 245 -5.79 7.22 -19.97
N VAL A 246 -6.19 6.11 -19.34
CA VAL A 246 -6.90 6.12 -18.05
C VAL A 246 -5.99 6.61 -16.92
N ILE A 247 -4.70 6.27 -17.01
CA ILE A 247 -3.67 6.73 -16.07
C ILE A 247 -3.38 8.22 -16.29
N ASP A 248 -3.16 8.61 -17.54
CA ASP A 248 -2.80 9.99 -17.92
C ASP A 248 -3.91 10.99 -17.56
N LYS A 249 -5.17 10.58 -17.71
CA LYS A 249 -6.35 11.38 -17.33
C LYS A 249 -6.69 11.30 -15.83
N ASN A 250 -5.96 10.50 -15.06
CA ASN A 250 -6.19 10.28 -13.62
C ASN A 250 -7.63 9.82 -13.29
N VAL A 251 -8.22 8.97 -14.13
CA VAL A 251 -9.60 8.47 -13.97
C VAL A 251 -9.67 7.02 -13.52
N LEU A 252 -8.53 6.36 -13.28
CA LEU A 252 -8.45 4.94 -12.88
C LEU A 252 -9.38 4.60 -11.71
N SER A 253 -9.32 5.37 -10.61
CA SER A 253 -10.11 5.08 -9.41
C SER A 253 -11.62 5.14 -9.68
N ASN A 254 -12.06 6.10 -10.50
CA ASN A 254 -13.46 6.25 -10.88
C ASN A 254 -13.90 5.13 -11.81
N VAL A 255 -13.08 4.79 -12.82
CA VAL A 255 -13.35 3.68 -13.75
C VAL A 255 -13.48 2.36 -13.00
N LEU A 256 -12.55 2.05 -12.08
CA LEU A 256 -12.60 0.84 -11.27
C LEU A 256 -13.82 0.81 -10.32
N GLY A 257 -14.30 1.97 -9.85
CA GLY A 257 -15.55 2.08 -9.10
C GLY A 257 -16.80 1.77 -9.93
N VAL A 258 -16.82 2.17 -11.21
CA VAL A 258 -17.88 1.79 -12.17
C VAL A 258 -17.81 0.29 -12.46
N VAL A 259 -16.61 -0.26 -12.68
CA VAL A 259 -16.41 -1.72 -12.85
C VAL A 259 -16.98 -2.47 -11.65
N GLU A 260 -16.61 -2.12 -10.41
CA GLU A 260 -17.10 -2.80 -9.20
C GLU A 260 -18.63 -2.74 -9.10
N SER A 261 -19.23 -1.58 -9.39
CA SER A 261 -20.68 -1.38 -9.35
C SER A 261 -21.41 -2.20 -10.41
N CYS A 262 -20.87 -2.25 -11.63
CA CYS A 262 -21.45 -2.99 -12.76
C CYS A 262 -21.30 -4.51 -12.60
N VAL A 263 -20.22 -4.99 -11.96
CA VAL A 263 -20.09 -6.43 -11.66
C VAL A 263 -21.08 -6.83 -10.57
N LYS A 264 -21.19 -6.05 -9.49
CA LYS A 264 -22.18 -6.27 -8.41
C LYS A 264 -23.63 -6.27 -8.89
N GLY A 265 -23.94 -5.42 -9.86
CA GLY A 265 -25.28 -5.35 -10.46
C GLY A 265 -25.52 -6.30 -11.63
N ASP A 266 -24.57 -7.19 -11.96
CA ASP A 266 -24.61 -8.11 -13.12
C ASP A 266 -24.92 -7.46 -14.47
N TYR A 267 -24.45 -6.23 -14.70
CA TYR A 267 -24.70 -5.45 -15.93
C TYR A 267 -24.20 -6.20 -17.17
N SER A 268 -24.85 -6.03 -18.32
CA SER A 268 -24.33 -6.55 -19.59
C SER A 268 -23.13 -5.73 -20.09
N GLU A 269 -22.34 -6.32 -20.98
CA GLU A 269 -21.21 -5.67 -21.64
C GLU A 269 -21.59 -4.32 -22.27
N LYS A 270 -22.73 -4.29 -22.98
CA LYS A 270 -23.25 -3.10 -23.66
C LYS A 270 -23.73 -2.02 -22.68
N GLU A 271 -24.23 -2.41 -21.51
CA GLU A 271 -24.63 -1.45 -20.48
C GLU A 271 -23.39 -0.83 -19.82
N PHE A 272 -22.37 -1.64 -19.53
CA PHE A 272 -21.09 -1.15 -19.03
C PHE A 272 -20.41 -0.20 -20.02
N GLU A 273 -20.33 -0.57 -21.30
CA GLU A 273 -19.75 0.25 -22.36
C GLU A 273 -20.42 1.63 -22.44
N LYS A 274 -21.76 1.68 -22.47
CA LYS A 274 -22.53 2.93 -22.47
C LYS A 274 -22.29 3.78 -21.24
N LEU A 275 -22.13 3.17 -20.07
CA LEU A 275 -21.81 3.89 -18.83
C LEU A 275 -20.42 4.52 -18.91
N ILE A 276 -19.41 3.78 -19.39
CA ILE A 276 -18.06 4.32 -19.57
C ILE A 276 -18.05 5.46 -20.59
N GLU A 277 -18.73 5.30 -21.73
CA GLU A 277 -18.85 6.36 -22.75
C GLU A 277 -19.49 7.63 -22.19
N LYS A 278 -20.52 7.48 -21.35
CA LYS A 278 -21.25 8.59 -20.74
C LYS A 278 -20.44 9.27 -19.63
N ASP A 279 -19.88 8.50 -18.70
CA ASP A 279 -19.26 9.03 -17.48
C ASP A 279 -17.83 9.50 -17.71
N PHE A 280 -17.15 9.00 -18.74
CA PHE A 280 -15.77 9.35 -19.09
C PHE A 280 -15.65 9.87 -20.52
N ALA A 281 -16.42 10.93 -20.80
CA ALA A 281 -16.42 11.61 -22.09
C ALA A 281 -14.99 11.96 -22.54
N GLY A 282 -14.63 11.52 -23.75
CA GLY A 282 -13.34 11.79 -24.37
C GLY A 282 -12.32 10.66 -24.28
N LEU A 283 -12.62 9.53 -23.62
CA LEU A 283 -11.83 8.30 -23.82
C LEU A 283 -11.95 7.82 -25.28
N LYS A 284 -10.85 7.28 -25.82
CA LYS A 284 -10.85 6.71 -27.16
C LYS A 284 -11.64 5.40 -27.19
N ARG A 285 -12.20 5.06 -28.36
CA ARG A 285 -12.93 3.79 -28.57
C ARG A 285 -12.08 2.57 -28.21
N ASP A 286 -10.81 2.55 -28.59
CA ASP A 286 -9.90 1.44 -28.28
C ASP A 286 -9.66 1.31 -26.76
N SER A 287 -9.53 2.44 -26.06
CA SER A 287 -9.41 2.46 -24.61
C SER A 287 -10.70 2.00 -23.91
N ILE A 288 -11.88 2.37 -24.43
CA ILE A 288 -13.17 1.85 -23.96
C ILE A 288 -13.25 0.34 -24.19
N ALA A 289 -12.85 -0.16 -25.35
CA ALA A 289 -12.82 -1.60 -25.65
C ALA A 289 -11.91 -2.36 -24.69
N SER A 290 -10.71 -1.84 -24.37
CA SER A 290 -9.84 -2.42 -23.34
C SER A 290 -10.47 -2.43 -21.94
N LEU A 291 -11.24 -1.39 -21.58
CA LEU A 291 -11.97 -1.37 -20.31
C LEU A 291 -13.12 -2.39 -20.29
N VAL A 292 -13.77 -2.62 -21.42
CA VAL A 292 -14.79 -3.67 -21.59
C VAL A 292 -14.15 -5.06 -21.46
N GLU A 293 -12.99 -5.29 -22.06
CA GLU A 293 -12.20 -6.53 -21.89
C GLU A 293 -11.88 -6.78 -20.41
N LEU A 294 -11.41 -5.74 -19.70
CA LEU A 294 -11.13 -5.80 -18.27
C LEU A 294 -12.39 -6.11 -17.45
N TYR A 295 -13.49 -5.44 -17.74
CA TYR A 295 -14.79 -5.65 -17.08
C TYR A 295 -15.25 -7.11 -17.21
N ASN A 296 -15.25 -7.63 -18.43
CA ASN A 296 -15.64 -9.01 -18.72
C ASN A 296 -14.74 -10.02 -18.00
N LYS A 297 -13.43 -9.75 -17.93
CA LYS A 297 -12.49 -10.59 -17.18
C LYS A 297 -12.82 -10.61 -15.69
N ILE A 298 -13.00 -9.44 -15.06
CA ILE A 298 -13.33 -9.35 -13.63
C ILE A 298 -14.69 -10.01 -13.35
N LYS A 299 -15.69 -9.77 -14.21
CA LYS A 299 -17.02 -10.38 -14.10
C LYS A 299 -16.94 -11.91 -14.17
N LYS A 300 -16.12 -12.47 -15.05
CA LYS A 300 -15.90 -13.91 -15.15
C LYS A 300 -15.29 -14.47 -13.86
N LEU A 301 -14.25 -13.83 -13.33
CA LEU A 301 -13.59 -14.27 -12.09
C LEU A 301 -14.53 -14.23 -10.89
N GLU A 302 -15.38 -13.21 -10.78
CA GLU A 302 -16.38 -13.14 -9.71
C GLU A 302 -17.43 -14.26 -9.82
N LYS A 303 -17.87 -14.61 -11.05
CA LYS A 303 -18.75 -15.77 -11.28
C LYS A 303 -18.10 -17.11 -10.96
N GLU A 304 -16.78 -17.21 -11.11
CA GLU A 304 -15.99 -18.39 -10.72
C GLU A 304 -15.69 -18.45 -9.21
N GLY A 305 -16.13 -17.46 -8.43
CA GLY A 305 -15.82 -17.37 -6.99
C GLY A 305 -14.37 -17.02 -6.70
N LYS A 306 -13.60 -16.56 -7.70
CA LYS A 306 -12.17 -16.25 -7.59
C LYS A 306 -11.94 -14.84 -7.05
N SER A 307 -12.46 -14.59 -5.86
CA SER A 307 -12.25 -13.40 -5.02
C SER A 307 -12.64 -12.03 -5.64
N LYS A 308 -12.97 -11.04 -4.80
CA LYS A 308 -13.49 -9.72 -5.22
C LYS A 308 -12.43 -8.61 -5.26
N ILE A 309 -11.16 -9.02 -5.35
CA ILE A 309 -9.99 -8.18 -5.04
C ILE A 309 -9.53 -7.34 -6.22
N TRP A 310 -9.94 -7.72 -7.43
CA TRP A 310 -9.26 -7.34 -8.66
C TRP A 310 -9.21 -5.83 -8.88
N THR A 311 -10.29 -5.11 -8.61
CA THR A 311 -10.32 -3.64 -8.72
C THR A 311 -9.41 -2.98 -7.69
N ARG A 312 -9.37 -3.50 -6.45
CA ARG A 312 -8.48 -2.99 -5.39
C ARG A 312 -7.02 -3.27 -5.71
N LEU A 313 -6.71 -4.47 -6.18
CA LEU A 313 -5.38 -4.89 -6.61
C LEU A 313 -4.85 -3.97 -7.73
N LEU A 314 -5.67 -3.68 -8.75
CA LEU A 314 -5.29 -2.77 -9.84
C LEU A 314 -5.11 -1.33 -9.36
N LYS A 315 -6.02 -0.85 -8.51
CA LYS A 315 -5.92 0.48 -7.91
C LYS A 315 -4.61 0.65 -7.14
N ASN A 316 -4.25 -0.32 -6.30
CA ASN A 316 -3.03 -0.30 -5.50
C ASN A 316 -1.78 -0.44 -6.40
N SER A 317 -1.74 -1.46 -7.26
CA SER A 317 -0.57 -1.76 -8.10
C SER A 317 -0.21 -0.60 -9.04
N PHE A 318 -1.20 0.15 -9.52
CA PHE A 318 -0.98 1.31 -10.39
C PHE A 318 -0.97 2.65 -9.65
N ALA A 319 -1.20 2.69 -8.33
CA ALA A 319 -1.13 3.91 -7.54
C ALA A 319 0.18 4.69 -7.75
N PRO A 320 1.38 4.04 -7.86
CA PRO A 320 2.63 4.76 -8.07
C PRO A 320 2.72 5.49 -9.42
N LEU A 321 1.77 5.32 -10.34
CA LEU A 321 1.67 6.13 -11.56
C LEU A 321 0.83 7.40 -11.38
N LEU A 322 -0.07 7.42 -10.40
CA LEU A 322 -1.07 8.49 -10.19
C LEU A 322 -0.65 9.48 -9.10
N MET A 323 0.31 9.11 -8.26
CA MET A 323 0.74 9.91 -7.11
C MET A 323 1.49 11.21 -7.45
N GLY A 324 1.97 11.37 -8.68
CA GLY A 324 2.82 12.49 -9.08
C GLY A 324 4.19 12.47 -8.39
N LYS A 325 4.75 13.66 -8.14
CA LYS A 325 6.11 13.85 -7.61
C LYS A 325 6.10 14.38 -6.17
N PHE A 326 7.20 14.14 -5.45
CA PHE A 326 7.40 14.44 -4.04
C PHE A 326 8.59 15.39 -3.83
N ASP A 327 8.50 16.22 -2.79
CA ASP A 327 9.58 17.12 -2.37
C ASP A 327 10.70 16.35 -1.67
N PHE A 328 10.32 15.28 -0.95
CA PHE A 328 11.22 14.40 -0.23
C PHE A 328 10.98 12.93 -0.58
N VAL A 329 12.05 12.19 -0.85
CA VAL A 329 12.00 10.72 -0.96
C VAL A 329 13.02 10.15 0.03
N VAL A 330 12.55 9.39 1.02
CA VAL A 330 13.38 8.89 2.12
C VAL A 330 13.22 7.39 2.29
N LYS A 331 14.33 6.66 2.47
CA LYS A 331 14.25 5.19 2.57
C LYS A 331 15.47 4.49 3.15
N ASN A 332 15.26 3.31 3.75
CA ASN A 332 16.25 2.22 3.78
C ASN A 332 15.96 1.21 2.67
N PRO A 333 16.57 1.30 1.47
CA PRO A 333 16.22 0.49 0.32
C PRO A 333 16.37 -1.02 0.57
N PRO A 334 15.71 -1.87 -0.22
CA PRO A 334 15.87 -3.32 -0.11
C PRO A 334 17.30 -3.72 -0.47
N TRP A 335 17.88 -4.58 0.38
CA TRP A 335 19.25 -5.06 0.25
C TRP A 335 19.27 -6.47 -0.33
N ILE A 336 19.30 -6.56 -1.65
CA ILE A 336 19.27 -7.85 -2.35
C ILE A 336 20.37 -7.84 -3.39
N ASN A 337 21.28 -8.79 -3.29
CA ASN A 337 22.28 -9.00 -4.33
C ASN A 337 21.56 -9.40 -5.63
N TRP A 338 21.94 -8.80 -6.75
CA TRP A 338 21.27 -8.99 -8.03
C TRP A 338 21.16 -10.47 -8.41
N GLU A 339 22.18 -11.27 -8.11
CA GLU A 339 22.21 -12.72 -8.39
C GLU A 339 21.17 -13.53 -7.60
N SER A 340 20.69 -13.00 -6.48
CA SER A 340 19.67 -13.63 -5.62
C SER A 340 18.24 -13.29 -6.06
N LEU A 341 18.06 -12.35 -6.99
CA LEU A 341 16.74 -11.99 -7.49
C LEU A 341 16.14 -13.13 -8.35
N PRO A 342 14.81 -13.35 -8.27
CA PRO A 342 14.11 -14.26 -9.17
C PRO A 342 14.43 -13.94 -10.64
N GLU A 343 14.60 -14.98 -11.45
CA GLU A 343 15.00 -14.84 -12.86
C GLU A 343 14.03 -13.96 -13.65
N HIS A 344 12.73 -14.19 -13.54
CA HIS A 344 11.71 -13.37 -14.18
C HIS A 344 11.86 -11.88 -13.82
N TYR A 345 12.13 -11.56 -12.55
CA TYR A 345 12.29 -10.17 -12.11
C TYR A 345 13.58 -9.53 -12.66
N ARG A 346 14.66 -10.32 -12.78
CA ARG A 346 15.91 -9.86 -13.42
C ARG A 346 15.69 -9.54 -14.90
N GLU A 347 14.91 -10.35 -15.60
CA GLU A 347 14.57 -10.16 -17.01
C GLU A 347 13.69 -8.92 -17.22
N GLU A 348 12.63 -8.77 -16.43
CA GLU A 348 11.71 -7.63 -16.52
C GLU A 348 12.40 -6.30 -16.19
N THR A 349 13.30 -6.30 -15.19
CA THR A 349 14.03 -5.09 -14.80
C THR A 349 15.24 -4.78 -15.70
N LYS A 350 15.68 -5.71 -16.57
CA LYS A 350 16.91 -5.58 -17.39
C LYS A 350 16.97 -4.26 -18.16
N LYS A 351 15.86 -3.84 -18.78
CA LYS A 351 15.78 -2.57 -19.52
C LYS A 351 16.03 -1.36 -18.62
N LEU A 352 15.63 -1.41 -17.34
CA LEU A 352 15.89 -0.34 -16.38
C LEU A 352 17.36 -0.32 -15.96
N TRP A 353 17.96 -1.49 -15.72
CA TRP A 353 19.39 -1.59 -15.44
C TRP A 353 20.24 -0.99 -16.55
N ASP A 354 19.88 -1.26 -17.81
CA ASP A 354 20.53 -0.67 -18.99
C ASP A 354 20.25 0.84 -19.12
N TYR A 355 18.99 1.26 -18.95
CA TYR A 355 18.59 2.67 -19.04
C TYR A 355 19.35 3.56 -18.05
N TYR A 356 19.51 3.11 -16.80
CA TYR A 356 20.28 3.82 -15.78
C TYR A 356 21.79 3.54 -15.84
N ARG A 357 22.25 2.73 -16.82
CA ARG A 357 23.66 2.35 -17.00
C ARG A 357 24.29 1.70 -15.78
N LEU A 358 23.50 1.01 -14.96
CA LEU A 358 23.94 0.39 -13.70
C LEU A 358 24.72 -0.90 -13.93
N LEU A 359 24.69 -1.44 -15.15
CA LEU A 359 25.49 -2.61 -15.55
C LEU A 359 26.84 -2.23 -16.18
N GLU A 360 27.06 -0.97 -16.54
CA GLU A 360 28.31 -0.53 -17.15
C GLU A 360 29.46 -0.62 -16.13
N ARG A 361 30.64 -1.07 -16.59
CA ARG A 361 31.83 -1.09 -15.74
C ARG A 361 32.31 0.33 -15.50
N THR A 362 32.24 0.81 -14.27
CA THR A 362 32.91 2.06 -13.88
C THR A 362 34.44 1.87 -13.96
N LYS A 363 35.15 2.85 -14.53
CA LYS A 363 36.62 2.90 -14.59
C LYS A 363 37.22 3.23 -13.20
N GLY A 364 36.89 2.45 -12.18
CA GLY A 364 37.43 2.58 -10.82
C GLY A 364 38.63 1.66 -10.59
N ILE A 365 39.57 2.09 -9.75
CA ILE A 365 40.86 1.43 -9.42
C ILE A 365 40.69 0.16 -8.54
N GLY A 366 39.51 -0.47 -8.56
CA GLY A 366 39.22 -1.67 -7.77
C GLY A 366 39.20 -2.92 -8.64
N LEU A 367 40.14 -3.85 -8.40
CA LEU A 367 40.20 -5.19 -9.02
C LEU A 367 39.05 -6.14 -8.58
N GLY A 368 38.06 -5.66 -7.84
CA GLY A 368 36.93 -6.46 -7.35
C GLY A 368 35.74 -6.45 -8.31
N LYS A 369 35.06 -7.59 -8.47
CA LYS A 369 33.71 -7.63 -9.04
C LYS A 369 32.81 -6.75 -8.18
N VAL A 370 32.37 -5.60 -8.69
CA VAL A 370 31.33 -4.80 -8.04
C VAL A 370 30.08 -5.69 -7.93
N LYS A 371 29.75 -6.13 -6.71
CA LYS A 371 28.49 -6.83 -6.46
C LYS A 371 27.37 -5.82 -6.69
N ARG A 372 26.46 -6.16 -7.61
CA ARG A 372 25.34 -5.30 -7.97
C ARG A 372 24.22 -5.55 -6.98
N ASP A 373 23.74 -4.50 -6.33
CA ASP A 373 22.67 -4.60 -5.35
C ASP A 373 21.39 -3.94 -5.88
N MET A 374 20.25 -4.52 -5.55
CA MET A 374 18.94 -4.00 -5.90
C MET A 374 18.73 -2.58 -5.36
N ALA A 375 19.36 -2.22 -4.24
CA ALA A 375 19.39 -0.87 -3.69
C ALA A 375 19.85 0.18 -4.73
N MET A 376 20.74 -0.17 -5.67
CA MET A 376 21.20 0.73 -6.72
C MET A 376 20.08 1.08 -7.70
N LEU A 377 19.43 0.05 -8.26
CA LEU A 377 18.32 0.24 -9.19
C LEU A 377 17.14 0.92 -8.48
N PHE A 378 16.82 0.48 -7.27
CA PHE A 378 15.77 1.07 -6.45
C PHE A 378 16.01 2.57 -6.24
N THR A 379 17.23 2.97 -5.87
CA THR A 379 17.59 4.38 -5.65
C THR A 379 17.44 5.20 -6.93
N ALA A 380 18.06 4.76 -8.04
CA ALA A 380 17.99 5.47 -9.31
C ALA A 380 16.54 5.62 -9.80
N ARG A 381 15.77 4.54 -9.72
CA ARG A 381 14.37 4.51 -10.16
C ARG A 381 13.48 5.38 -9.29
N CYS A 382 13.63 5.36 -7.97
CA CYS A 382 12.81 6.18 -7.08
C CYS A 382 13.09 7.67 -7.26
N ILE A 383 14.35 8.07 -7.46
CA ILE A 383 14.70 9.46 -7.75
C ILE A 383 14.08 9.90 -9.08
N ASP A 384 14.34 9.15 -10.15
CA ASP A 384 13.84 9.46 -11.50
C ASP A 384 12.31 9.50 -11.54
N ARG A 385 11.63 8.58 -10.85
CA ARG A 385 10.18 8.44 -10.88
C ARG A 385 9.45 9.35 -9.91
N PHE A 386 9.91 9.51 -8.68
CA PHE A 386 9.12 10.15 -7.63
C PHE A 386 9.63 11.51 -7.18
N LEU A 387 10.91 11.84 -7.37
CA LEU A 387 11.45 13.11 -6.89
C LEU A 387 11.10 14.27 -7.84
N LYS A 388 10.66 15.40 -7.28
CA LYS A 388 10.52 16.67 -8.01
C LYS A 388 11.89 17.20 -8.41
N LYS A 389 11.95 18.02 -9.48
CA LYS A 389 13.15 18.80 -9.78
C LYS A 389 13.46 19.74 -8.60
N GLY A 390 14.65 19.62 -8.03
CA GLY A 390 15.04 20.38 -6.83
C GLY A 390 14.56 19.78 -5.50
N GLY A 391 13.86 18.64 -5.51
CA GLY A 391 13.55 17.88 -4.30
C GLY A 391 14.80 17.26 -3.67
N LYS A 392 14.69 16.82 -2.42
CA LYS A 392 15.78 16.17 -1.67
C LYS A 392 15.48 14.69 -1.44
N PHE A 393 16.51 13.86 -1.45
CA PHE A 393 16.38 12.45 -1.09
C PHE A 393 17.46 12.05 -0.08
N SER A 394 17.15 11.09 0.79
CA SER A 394 18.14 10.50 1.69
C SER A 394 17.87 9.01 1.86
N PHE A 395 18.83 8.22 1.39
CA PHE A 395 18.74 6.77 1.33
C PHE A 395 19.87 6.19 2.17
N LEU A 396 19.55 5.27 3.07
CA LEU A 396 20.56 4.55 3.83
C LEU A 396 21.23 3.57 2.88
N ILE A 397 22.51 3.77 2.56
CA ILE A 397 23.26 2.88 1.66
C ILE A 397 24.41 2.23 2.46
N LEU A 398 24.44 0.91 2.57
CA LEU A 398 25.53 0.13 3.13
C LEU A 398 26.83 0.39 2.36
N ASP A 399 27.89 0.66 3.11
CA ASP A 399 29.24 0.73 2.54
C ASP A 399 29.77 -0.69 2.31
N PHE A 400 29.92 -1.08 1.05
CA PHE A 400 30.46 -2.39 0.64
C PHE A 400 31.98 -2.52 0.86
N ARG A 401 32.64 -1.56 1.52
CA ARG A 401 34.10 -1.54 1.75
C ARG A 401 34.56 -2.25 3.02
N ARG A 402 33.81 -3.20 3.57
CA ARG A 402 34.26 -4.00 4.73
C ARG A 402 34.15 -5.49 4.49
#